data_AF-A0A454VYR6-F1
#
_entry.id   AF-A0A454VYR6-F1
#
_cell.length_a   1.000
_cell.length_b   1.000
_cell.length_c   1.000
_cell.angle_alpha   90.00
_cell.angle_beta   90.00
_cell.angle_gamma   90.00
#
_symmetry.space_group_name_H-M   'P 1'
#
loop_
_entity.id
_entity.type
_entity.pdbx_description
1 polymer ?
#
loop_
_entity_poly.entity_id
_entity_poly.type
_entity_poly.pdbx_seq_one_letter_code
_entity_poly.pdbx_strand_id
1 'polypeptide(L)'
;EQSLVDFDLERHEFDTLHKLAGRGGSAAPSELAQDLDLAPASVSGRLDVLEKRGFVRRTQSTTDRRRVVVELTVSGRETWLGAMDVLGHEEYRLLGVLTPEERTLLNDMLRRVMVAAEADDAPDARPH
;
A
#
# COMPACT_ATOMS: atom_id res chain seq x y z
N GLU A 1 -14.96 -6.01 -19.70
CA GLU A 1 -13.62 -6.29 -19.18
C GLU A 1 -12.79 -5.03 -19.31
N GLN A 2 -12.60 -4.32 -18.20
CA GLN A 2 -11.55 -3.30 -18.12
C GLN A 2 -10.26 -4.03 -17.73
N SER A 3 -9.13 -3.59 -18.26
CA SER A 3 -7.83 -4.24 -18.07
C SER A 3 -6.89 -3.28 -17.34
N LEU A 4 -5.83 -3.81 -16.72
CA LEU A 4 -4.71 -2.98 -16.20
C LEU A 4 -4.15 -1.99 -17.24
N VAL A 5 -4.35 -2.31 -18.53
CA VAL A 5 -4.03 -1.46 -19.68
C VAL A 5 -4.77 -0.10 -19.63
N ASP A 6 -5.98 -0.03 -19.06
CA ASP A 6 -6.77 1.21 -19.01
C ASP A 6 -6.18 2.25 -18.03
N PHE A 7 -5.31 1.81 -17.10
CA PHE A 7 -4.58 2.67 -16.15
C PHE A 7 -3.11 2.84 -16.51
N ASP A 8 -2.68 2.36 -17.69
CA ASP A 8 -1.27 2.36 -18.10
C ASP A 8 -0.35 1.75 -17.03
N LEU A 9 -0.85 0.79 -16.24
CA LEU A 9 -0.12 0.26 -15.09
C LEU A 9 0.32 -1.17 -15.36
N GLU A 10 1.62 -1.41 -15.33
CA GLU A 10 2.13 -2.77 -15.43
C GLU A 10 1.79 -3.56 -14.17
N ARG A 11 1.58 -4.88 -14.30
CA ARG A 11 1.24 -5.75 -13.17
C ARG A 11 2.22 -5.60 -12.00
N HIS A 12 3.50 -5.47 -12.32
CA HIS A 12 4.55 -5.37 -11.32
C HIS A 12 4.55 -4.03 -10.57
N GLU A 13 4.10 -2.95 -11.21
CA GLU A 13 3.87 -1.64 -10.60
C GLU A 13 2.64 -1.70 -9.69
N PHE A 14 1.58 -2.37 -10.15
CA PHE A 14 0.37 -2.61 -9.36
C PHE A 14 0.69 -3.35 -8.07
N ASP A 15 1.42 -4.46 -8.16
CA ASP A 15 1.79 -5.27 -7.00
C ASP A 15 2.60 -4.46 -5.99
N THR A 16 3.53 -3.63 -6.46
CA THR A 16 4.33 -2.75 -5.59
C THR A 16 3.48 -1.67 -4.92
N LEU A 17 2.57 -1.01 -5.65
CA LEU A 17 1.64 -0.05 -5.06
C LEU A 17 0.68 -0.70 -4.07
N HIS A 18 0.19 -1.91 -4.37
CA HIS A 18 -0.70 -2.67 -3.50
C HIS A 18 -0.04 -3.07 -2.19
N LYS A 19 1.21 -3.57 -2.22
CA LYS A 19 1.97 -3.85 -0.99
C LYS A 19 2.24 -2.59 -0.18
N LEU A 20 2.61 -1.49 -0.83
CA LEU A 20 2.84 -0.22 -0.15
C LEU A 20 1.54 0.32 0.49
N ALA A 21 0.41 0.25 -0.22
CA ALA A 21 -0.90 0.64 0.29
C ALA A 21 -1.32 -0.20 1.51
N GLY A 22 -1.04 -1.52 1.49
CA GLY A 22 -1.28 -2.42 2.62
C GLY A 22 -0.51 -2.07 3.89
N ARG A 23 0.61 -1.34 3.78
CA ARG A 23 1.40 -0.83 4.92
C ARG A 23 0.99 0.59 5.36
N GLY A 24 -0.23 1.01 5.04
CA GLY A 24 -0.69 2.38 5.31
C GLY A 24 -0.14 3.42 4.33
N GLY A 25 0.54 2.99 3.26
CA GLY A 25 1.09 3.86 2.22
C GLY A 25 2.48 4.40 2.50
N SER A 26 3.21 3.83 3.46
CA SER A 26 4.59 4.20 3.78
C SER A 26 5.40 2.96 4.17
N ALA A 27 6.60 2.80 3.60
CA ALA A 27 7.45 1.64 3.88
C ALA A 27 8.92 1.90 3.55
N ALA A 28 9.82 1.20 4.24
CA ALA A 28 11.21 1.11 3.81
C ALA A 28 11.32 0.19 2.57
N PRO A 29 12.24 0.48 1.63
CA PRO A 29 12.46 -0.39 0.46
C PRO A 29 12.77 -1.85 0.81
N SER A 30 13.43 -2.09 1.94
CA SER A 30 13.72 -3.44 2.44
C SER A 30 12.48 -4.22 2.86
N GLU A 31 11.47 -3.53 3.39
CA GLU A 31 10.19 -4.16 3.77
C GLU A 31 9.40 -4.54 2.51
N LEU A 32 9.35 -3.64 1.52
CA LEU A 32 8.74 -3.93 0.23
C LEU A 32 9.44 -5.08 -0.50
N ALA A 33 10.76 -5.21 -0.36
CA ALA A 33 11.51 -6.32 -0.92
C ALA A 33 11.10 -7.67 -0.31
N GLN A 34 10.90 -7.72 1.02
CA GLN A 34 10.39 -8.90 1.69
C GLN A 34 8.94 -9.21 1.27
N ASP A 35 8.08 -8.21 1.25
CA ASP A 35 6.65 -8.37 0.93
C ASP A 35 6.39 -8.84 -0.51
N LEU A 36 7.31 -8.51 -1.43
CA LEU A 36 7.26 -8.89 -2.85
C LEU A 36 8.10 -10.13 -3.18
N ASP A 37 8.85 -10.68 -2.22
CA ASP A 37 9.85 -11.74 -2.42
C ASP A 37 10.86 -11.41 -3.54
N LEU A 38 11.43 -10.20 -3.48
CA LEU A 38 12.35 -9.67 -4.49
C LEU A 38 13.69 -9.29 -3.90
N ALA A 39 14.73 -9.36 -4.73
CA ALA A 39 16.01 -8.79 -4.39
C ALA A 39 15.90 -7.26 -4.20
N PRO A 40 16.63 -6.65 -3.24
CA PRO A 40 16.56 -5.21 -2.97
C PRO A 40 16.80 -4.34 -4.21
N ALA A 41 17.72 -4.74 -5.09
CA ALA A 41 18.00 -4.03 -6.33
C ALA A 41 16.80 -4.00 -7.30
N SER A 42 16.01 -5.07 -7.33
CA SER A 42 14.80 -5.15 -8.17
C SER A 42 13.71 -4.22 -7.64
N VAL A 43 13.56 -4.14 -6.32
CA VAL A 43 12.59 -3.24 -5.68
C VAL A 43 12.98 -1.79 -5.90
N SER A 44 14.26 -1.44 -5.74
CA SER A 44 14.75 -0.09 -6.06
C SER A 44 14.43 0.32 -7.50
N GLY A 45 14.65 -0.57 -8.48
CA GLY A 45 14.31 -0.30 -9.87
C GLY A 45 12.82 -0.06 -10.09
N ARG A 46 11.93 -0.87 -9.47
CA ARG A 46 10.48 -0.64 -9.55
C ARG A 46 10.08 0.70 -8.93
N LEU A 47 10.64 1.01 -7.77
CA LEU A 47 10.40 2.27 -7.08
C LEU A 47 10.90 3.48 -7.88
N ASP A 48 11.99 3.37 -8.63
CA ASP A 48 12.48 4.43 -9.51
C ASP A 48 11.49 4.74 -10.63
N VAL A 49 10.88 3.70 -11.22
CA VAL A 49 9.84 3.86 -12.25
C VAL A 49 8.60 4.52 -11.65
N LEU A 50 8.11 4.01 -10.52
CA LEU A 50 6.94 4.56 -9.84
C LEU A 50 7.15 6.02 -9.39
N GLU A 51 8.36 6.38 -8.96
CA GLU A 51 8.71 7.74 -8.58
C GLU A 51 8.75 8.68 -9.79
N LYS A 52 9.32 8.23 -10.91
CA LYS A 52 9.29 8.99 -12.19
C LYS A 52 7.87 9.23 -12.69
N ARG A 53 6.97 8.29 -12.45
CA ARG A 53 5.53 8.41 -12.77
C ARG A 53 4.77 9.25 -11.76
N GLY A 54 5.39 9.65 -10.65
CA GLY A 54 4.78 10.47 -9.61
C GLY A 54 3.83 9.71 -8.67
N PHE A 55 3.85 8.38 -8.68
CA PHE A 55 2.98 7.55 -7.84
C PHE A 55 3.53 7.34 -6.43
N VAL A 56 4.84 7.42 -6.28
CA VAL A 56 5.51 7.38 -4.98
C VAL A 56 6.50 8.53 -4.86
N ARG A 57 6.90 8.84 -3.63
CA ARG A 57 8.01 9.74 -3.33
C ARG A 57 8.93 9.10 -2.32
N ARG A 58 10.24 9.33 -2.44
CA ARG A 58 11.20 8.93 -1.42
C ARG A 58 11.52 10.09 -0.48
N THR A 59 11.41 9.84 0.81
CA THR A 59 11.70 10.79 1.88
C THR A 59 12.75 10.20 2.81
N GLN A 60 13.53 11.05 3.48
CA GLN A 60 14.33 10.60 4.61
C GLN A 60 13.39 10.32 5.78
N SER A 61 13.60 9.21 6.48
CA SER A 61 12.84 8.91 7.69
C SER A 61 13.02 10.03 8.71
N THR A 62 11.91 10.42 9.33
CA THR A 62 11.88 11.41 10.40
C THR A 62 12.47 10.88 11.71
N THR A 63 12.45 9.55 11.90
CA THR A 63 12.97 8.85 13.08
C THR A 63 14.47 8.52 12.94
N ASP A 64 14.92 8.17 11.74
CA ASP A 64 16.33 7.90 11.45
C ASP A 64 16.72 8.49 10.09
N ARG A 65 17.38 9.66 10.10
CA ARG A 65 17.78 10.38 8.87
C ARG A 65 18.69 9.57 7.93
N ARG A 66 19.23 8.44 8.39
CA ARG A 66 20.03 7.52 7.54
C ARG A 66 19.17 6.57 6.73
N ARG A 67 17.88 6.46 7.05
CA ARG A 67 16.93 5.56 6.37
C ARG A 67 16.10 6.32 5.35
N VAL A 68 15.87 5.65 4.22
CA VAL A 68 14.95 6.10 3.18
C VAL A 68 13.62 5.41 3.38
N VAL A 69 12.54 6.18 3.27
CA VAL A 69 11.16 5.71 3.28
C VAL A 69 10.53 6.06 1.95
N VAL A 70 9.66 5.19 1.46
CA VAL A 70 8.85 5.40 0.27
C VAL A 70 7.43 5.66 0.72
N GLU A 71 6.81 6.71 0.19
CA GLU A 71 5.44 7.07 0.49
C GLU A 71 4.59 7.13 -0.77
N LEU A 72 3.35 6.65 -0.68
CA LEU A 72 2.34 6.84 -1.73
C LEU A 72 2.01 8.33 -1.88
N THR A 73 2.00 8.82 -3.11
CA THR A 73 1.41 10.12 -3.42
C THR A 73 -0.11 10.01 -3.54
N VAL A 74 -0.79 11.16 -3.59
CA VAL A 74 -2.22 11.21 -3.88
C VAL A 74 -2.53 10.55 -5.24
N SER A 75 -1.78 10.91 -6.29
CA SER A 75 -1.95 10.34 -7.62
C SER A 75 -1.68 8.83 -7.65
N GLY A 76 -0.66 8.35 -6.93
CA GLY A 76 -0.40 6.91 -6.83
C GLY A 76 -1.52 6.15 -6.14
N ARG A 77 -2.11 6.75 -5.09
CA ARG A 77 -3.27 6.17 -4.40
C ARG A 77 -4.51 6.13 -5.27
N GLU A 78 -4.82 7.20 -6.00
CA GLU A 78 -5.96 7.25 -6.92
C GLU A 78 -5.82 6.23 -8.06
N THR A 79 -4.62 6.13 -8.64
CA THR A 79 -4.33 5.17 -9.71
C THR A 79 -4.45 3.73 -9.19
N TRP A 80 -3.92 3.46 -8.00
CA TRP A 80 -4.05 2.15 -7.36
C TRP A 80 -5.52 1.78 -7.07
N LEU A 81 -6.33 2.72 -6.56
CA LEU A 81 -7.75 2.51 -6.32
C LEU A 81 -8.52 2.21 -7.63
N GLY A 82 -8.22 2.94 -8.70
CA GLY A 82 -8.83 2.69 -10.02
C GLY A 82 -8.45 1.30 -10.56
N ALA A 83 -7.17 0.93 -10.47
CA ALA A 83 -6.71 -0.40 -10.86
C ALA A 83 -7.32 -1.51 -9.99
N MET A 84 -7.55 -1.24 -8.70
CA MET A 84 -8.24 -2.16 -7.80
C MET A 84 -9.70 -2.33 -8.14
N ASP A 85 -10.41 -1.31 -8.60
CA ASP A 85 -11.81 -1.45 -9.03
C ASP A 85 -11.92 -2.41 -10.24
N VAL A 86 -10.94 -2.34 -11.15
CA VAL A 86 -10.88 -3.19 -12.34
C VAL A 86 -10.48 -4.63 -12.02
N LEU A 87 -9.43 -4.82 -11.21
CA LEU A 87 -9.00 -6.15 -10.75
C LEU A 87 -9.94 -6.75 -9.69
N GLY A 88 -10.64 -5.89 -8.97
CA GLY A 88 -11.51 -6.18 -7.84
C GLY A 88 -12.91 -6.64 -8.23
N HIS A 89 -13.17 -7.00 -9.49
CA HIS A 89 -14.39 -7.74 -9.84
C HIS A 89 -14.61 -8.96 -8.93
N GLU A 90 -13.52 -9.56 -8.43
CA GLU A 90 -13.59 -10.65 -7.47
C GLU A 90 -13.89 -10.18 -6.03
N GLU A 91 -13.41 -9.00 -5.63
CA GLU A 91 -13.67 -8.41 -4.32
C GLU A 91 -15.10 -7.86 -4.22
N TYR A 92 -15.62 -7.24 -5.30
CA TYR A 92 -17.04 -6.92 -5.43
C TYR A 92 -17.92 -8.16 -5.45
N ARG A 93 -17.44 -9.30 -5.96
CA ARG A 93 -18.16 -10.58 -5.86
C ARG A 93 -18.17 -11.08 -4.42
N LEU A 94 -17.03 -11.04 -3.73
CA LEU A 94 -16.88 -11.50 -2.34
C LEU A 94 -17.64 -10.62 -1.34
N LEU A 95 -17.55 -9.30 -1.47
CA LEU A 95 -18.28 -8.31 -0.67
C LEU A 95 -19.68 -8.02 -1.24
N GLY A 96 -20.01 -8.59 -2.40
CA GLY A 96 -21.31 -8.47 -3.08
C GLY A 96 -22.47 -9.02 -2.27
N VAL A 97 -22.18 -9.90 -1.33
CA VAL A 97 -23.15 -10.44 -0.35
C VAL A 97 -23.52 -9.42 0.73
N LEU A 98 -22.76 -8.33 0.88
CA LEU A 98 -22.97 -7.32 1.90
C LEU A 98 -23.65 -6.08 1.31
N THR A 99 -24.65 -5.55 2.01
CA THR A 99 -25.26 -4.25 1.68
C THR A 99 -24.25 -3.11 1.89
N PRO A 100 -24.49 -1.91 1.33
CA PRO A 100 -23.63 -0.75 1.57
C PRO A 100 -23.42 -0.46 3.06
N GLU A 101 -24.46 -0.59 3.89
CA GLU A 101 -24.40 -0.38 5.34
C GLU A 101 -23.54 -1.45 6.03
N GLU A 102 -23.65 -2.71 5.61
CA GLU A 102 -22.85 -3.82 6.13
C GLU A 102 -21.37 -3.66 5.77
N ARG A 103 -21.08 -3.13 4.58
CA ARG A 103 -19.70 -2.80 4.17
C ARG A 103 -19.12 -1.66 5.00
N THR A 104 -19.91 -0.62 5.28
CA THR A 104 -19.49 0.46 6.18
C THR A 104 -19.21 -0.07 7.59
N LEU A 105 -20.07 -0.96 8.10
CA LEU A 105 -19.88 -1.59 9.40
C LEU A 105 -18.61 -2.45 9.44
N LEU A 106 -18.40 -3.30 8.43
CA LEU A 106 -17.20 -4.12 8.32
C LEU A 106 -15.94 -3.26 8.28
N ASN A 107 -15.96 -2.16 7.52
CA ASN A 107 -14.84 -1.23 7.44
C ASN A 107 -14.51 -0.60 8.80
N ASP A 108 -15.52 -0.15 9.57
CA ASP A 108 -15.28 0.39 10.91
C ASP A 108 -14.73 -0.66 11.88
N MET A 109 -15.26 -1.90 11.83
CA MET A 109 -14.75 -3.00 12.65
C MET A 109 -13.29 -3.32 12.33
N LEU A 110 -12.93 -3.44 11.05
CA LEU A 110 -11.53 -3.68 10.64
C LEU A 110 -10.62 -2.51 11.03
N ARG A 111 -11.08 -1.27 10.88
CA ARG A 111 -10.33 -0.08 11.30
C ARG A 111 -10.06 -0.10 12.80
N ARG A 112 -11.04 -0.46 13.63
CA ARG A 112 -10.87 -0.58 15.09
C ARG A 112 -9.87 -1.67 15.46
N VAL A 113 -9.91 -2.81 14.76
CA VAL A 113 -8.94 -3.91 14.97
C VAL A 113 -7.53 -3.45 14.61
N MET A 114 -7.36 -2.76 13.48
CA MET A 114 -6.05 -2.22 13.07
C MET A 114 -5.49 -1.22 14.08
N VAL A 115 -6.31 -0.28 14.54
CA VAL A 115 -5.89 0.69 15.58
C VAL A 115 -5.47 -0.01 16.87
N ALA A 116 -6.17 -1.08 17.26
CA ALA A 116 -5.79 -1.87 18.42
C ALA A 116 -4.46 -2.61 18.21
N ALA A 117 -4.25 -3.19 17.03
CA ALA A 117 -3.00 -3.88 16.69
C ALA A 117 -1.79 -2.93 16.66
N GLU A 118 -1.94 -1.72 16.12
CA GLU A 118 -0.89 -0.69 16.10
C GLU A 118 -0.55 -0.17 17.50
N ALA A 119 -1.52 -0.15 18.42
CA ALA A 119 -1.30 0.28 19.81
C ALA A 119 -0.49 -0.73 20.63
N ASP A 120 -0.58 -2.03 20.32
CA ASP A 120 0.21 -3.08 20.96
C ASP A 120 1.67 -3.13 20.44
N ASP A 121 1.94 -2.58 19.25
CA ASP A 121 3.28 -2.52 18.64
C ASP A 121 4.09 -1.27 19.05
N ALA A 122 3.53 -0.38 19.88
CA ALA A 122 4.25 0.77 20.39
C ALA A 122 5.37 0.31 21.36
N PRO A 123 6.66 0.57 21.07
CA PRO A 123 7.75 0.12 21.92
C PRO A 123 7.63 0.80 23.28
N ASP A 124 7.51 -0.04 24.32
CA ASP A 124 7.55 0.26 25.74
C ASP A 124 8.68 1.25 26.06
N ALA A 125 8.35 2.54 26.00
CA ALA A 125 9.23 3.63 26.39
C ALA A 125 9.29 3.67 27.92
N ARG A 126 9.97 2.69 28.53
CA ARG A 126 10.34 2.77 29.95
C ARG A 126 11.45 3.82 30.10
N PRO A 127 11.25 4.86 30.91
CA PRO A 127 12.33 5.75 31.29
C PRO A 127 13.25 5.00 32.29
N HIS A 128 14.55 5.03 32.01
CA HIS A 128 15.61 4.72 32.99
C HIS A 128 15.72 5.82 34.04
#